data_AF-A0AAD1M5X8-F1
#
_entry.id   AF-A0AAD1M5X8-F1
#
_cell.length_a   1.000
_cell.length_b   1.000
_cell.length_c   1.000
_cell.angle_alpha   90.00
_cell.angle_beta   90.00
_cell.angle_gamma   90.00
#
_symmetry.space_group_name_H-M   'P 1'
#
loop_
_entity.id
_entity.type
_entity.pdbx_description
1 polymer ?
#
loop_
_entity_poly.entity_id
_entity_poly.type
_entity_poly.pdbx_seq_one_letter_code
_entity_poly.pdbx_strand_id
1 'polypeptide(L)'
;MLTGNGAIPDAAIERRSAMFPYVEPPHSFVRGLSASVVHHVDYLERRENQALCGAAVEDATELTGVSSADTVCPDCETKLVLYHLQWWREQALAATAELEALRAKYGEPAAPAQVEPQSVPVLEPAESEPTTPLERARRELIDLCRQFDDAVPYIRLKNTMQAFSDRLESDERALLAQEIGNDGTLIRWSTMEVEVLGLHVSNSPVQGDSEATWDAWVQDPYPAARKSKRRFGRSR
;
A
#
# COMPACT_ATOMS: atom_id res chain seq x y z
N MET A 1 -13.07 2.51 62.60
CA MET A 1 -14.16 2.38 61.61
C MET A 1 -13.77 3.15 60.36
N LEU A 2 -14.21 2.63 59.22
CA LEU A 2 -13.69 2.78 57.86
C LEU A 2 -13.56 4.22 57.29
N THR A 3 -12.59 4.29 56.39
CA THR A 3 -12.05 5.36 55.53
C THR A 3 -12.98 5.84 54.41
N GLY A 4 -12.69 7.01 53.83
CA GLY A 4 -13.26 7.43 52.54
C GLY A 4 -12.54 8.62 51.90
N ASN A 5 -11.35 8.36 51.33
CA ASN A 5 -10.64 9.28 50.42
C ASN A 5 -11.38 9.37 49.08
N GLY A 6 -11.78 10.58 48.68
CA GLY A 6 -12.28 10.86 47.33
C GLY A 6 -11.11 11.17 46.39
N ALA A 7 -10.62 10.15 45.70
CA ALA A 7 -9.70 10.30 44.58
C ALA A 7 -10.49 10.27 43.27
N ILE A 8 -10.31 11.32 42.47
CA ILE A 8 -10.80 11.45 41.09
C ILE A 8 -10.01 10.47 40.22
N PRO A 9 -10.63 9.54 39.47
CA PRO A 9 -9.91 8.78 38.48
C PRO A 9 -9.78 9.60 37.20
N ASP A 10 -8.53 10.02 36.96
CA ASP A 10 -7.99 10.49 35.70
C ASP A 10 -8.22 9.38 34.64
N ALA A 11 -9.22 9.57 33.79
CA ALA A 11 -9.49 8.68 32.68
C ALA A 11 -8.41 8.90 31.62
N ALA A 12 -7.34 8.12 31.74
CA ALA A 12 -6.29 8.00 30.74
C ALA A 12 -6.92 7.73 29.37
N ILE A 13 -6.79 8.72 28.49
CA ILE A 13 -7.03 8.58 27.06
C ILE A 13 -5.94 7.63 26.54
N GLU A 14 -6.24 6.33 26.55
CA GLU A 14 -5.50 5.37 25.76
C GLU A 14 -5.70 5.72 24.28
N ARG A 15 -4.79 6.54 23.76
CA ARG A 15 -4.50 6.61 22.33
C ARG A 15 -3.97 5.23 21.92
N ARG A 16 -4.89 4.32 21.59
CA ARG A 16 -4.58 3.14 20.80
C ARG A 16 -4.13 3.64 19.42
N SER A 17 -2.82 3.71 19.21
CA SER A 17 -2.24 3.61 17.87
C SER A 17 -2.78 2.32 17.26
N ALA A 18 -3.74 2.44 16.35
CA ALA A 18 -4.15 1.35 15.48
C ALA A 18 -3.05 1.12 14.45
N MET A 19 -1.94 0.54 14.90
CA MET A 19 -1.08 -0.25 14.04
C MET A 19 -1.94 -1.45 13.63
N PHE A 20 -2.56 -1.36 12.46
CA PHE A 20 -3.45 -2.40 11.93
C PHE A 20 -2.76 -3.76 12.09
N PRO A 21 -3.21 -4.61 13.04
CA PRO A 21 -2.81 -6.00 13.00
C PRO A 21 -3.25 -6.54 11.64
N TYR A 22 -2.62 -7.60 11.15
CA TYR A 22 -3.24 -8.37 10.07
C TYR A 22 -4.55 -8.95 10.63
N VAL A 23 -5.65 -8.20 10.53
CA VAL A 23 -6.97 -8.59 11.00
C VAL A 23 -7.63 -9.28 9.83
N GLU A 24 -7.55 -10.61 9.82
CA GLU A 24 -8.38 -11.43 8.95
C GLU A 24 -9.83 -11.36 9.46
N PRO A 25 -10.84 -11.37 8.56
CA PRO A 25 -12.24 -11.48 8.97
C PRO A 25 -12.42 -12.69 9.88
N PRO A 26 -13.00 -12.52 11.09
CA PRO A 26 -13.17 -13.63 12.01
C PRO A 26 -14.09 -14.67 11.39
N HIS A 27 -13.66 -15.92 11.43
CA HIS A 27 -14.46 -17.07 11.05
C HIS A 27 -14.10 -18.27 11.94
N SER A 28 -14.99 -19.25 11.95
CA SER A 28 -15.00 -20.45 12.76
C SER A 28 -15.48 -21.63 11.90
N PHE A 29 -15.59 -22.80 12.50
CA PHE A 29 -15.98 -24.00 11.78
C PHE A 29 -16.96 -24.81 12.61
N VAL A 30 -17.87 -25.50 11.94
CA VAL A 30 -18.86 -26.40 12.55
C VAL A 30 -18.91 -27.72 11.83
N ARG A 31 -19.16 -28.78 12.58
CA ARG A 31 -19.40 -30.13 12.06
C ARG A 31 -20.61 -30.73 12.75
N GLY A 32 -21.54 -31.27 11.96
CA GLY A 32 -22.63 -32.10 12.49
C GLY A 32 -22.13 -33.49 12.88
N LEU A 33 -22.77 -34.14 13.85
CA LEU A 33 -22.34 -35.42 14.43
C LEU A 33 -22.08 -36.55 13.41
N SER A 34 -22.79 -36.54 12.28
CA SER A 34 -22.70 -37.57 11.22
C SER A 34 -22.04 -37.06 9.93
N ALA A 35 -21.56 -35.81 9.91
CA ALA A 35 -21.04 -35.17 8.70
C ALA A 35 -19.54 -35.45 8.52
N SER A 36 -19.16 -35.93 7.34
CA SER A 36 -17.74 -36.12 6.95
C SER A 36 -17.05 -34.82 6.53
N VAL A 37 -17.82 -33.74 6.34
CA VAL A 37 -17.36 -32.45 5.84
C VAL A 37 -17.53 -31.39 6.92
N VAL A 38 -16.59 -30.45 6.98
CA VAL A 38 -16.61 -29.28 7.86
C VAL A 38 -17.25 -28.11 7.13
N HIS A 39 -18.09 -27.37 7.83
CA HIS A 39 -18.72 -26.17 7.31
C HIS A 39 -18.23 -24.93 8.05
N HIS A 40 -18.29 -23.77 7.39
CA HIS A 40 -18.18 -22.49 8.07
C HIS A 40 -19.53 -22.14 8.72
N VAL A 41 -19.50 -21.47 9.87
CA VAL A 41 -20.71 -20.83 10.42
C VAL A 41 -21.17 -19.75 9.45
N ASP A 42 -22.47 -19.50 9.37
CA ASP A 42 -23.01 -18.45 8.53
C ASP A 42 -22.66 -17.05 9.08
N TYR A 43 -21.55 -16.45 8.62
CA TYR A 43 -21.17 -15.09 9.00
C TYR A 43 -21.93 -14.00 8.23
N LEU A 44 -22.54 -14.36 7.11
CA LEU A 44 -23.25 -13.41 6.24
C LEU A 44 -24.62 -13.08 6.81
N GLU A 45 -25.39 -14.10 7.21
CA GLU A 45 -26.74 -13.90 7.74
C GLU A 45 -26.86 -14.27 9.23
N ARG A 46 -25.81 -14.84 9.84
CA ARG A 46 -25.74 -15.16 11.28
C ARG A 46 -26.86 -16.08 11.76
N ARG A 47 -27.27 -17.03 10.91
CA ARG A 47 -28.28 -18.02 11.26
C ARG A 47 -27.67 -19.15 12.08
N GLU A 48 -28.14 -19.31 13.31
CA GLU A 48 -27.57 -20.25 14.30
C GLU A 48 -27.57 -21.71 13.86
N ASN A 49 -28.52 -22.12 13.00
CA ASN A 49 -28.71 -23.51 12.57
C ASN A 49 -28.32 -23.76 11.11
N GLN A 50 -27.63 -22.81 10.47
CA GLN A 50 -27.22 -22.92 9.08
C GLN A 50 -25.72 -22.69 8.91
N ALA A 51 -25.12 -23.54 8.10
CA ALA A 51 -23.79 -23.31 7.56
C ALA A 51 -23.81 -22.17 6.56
N LEU A 52 -22.65 -21.57 6.30
CA LEU A 52 -22.46 -20.53 5.28
C LEU A 52 -22.95 -20.98 3.88
N CYS A 53 -22.76 -22.27 3.54
CA CYS A 53 -23.28 -22.82 2.28
C CYS A 53 -24.82 -22.86 2.21
N GLY A 54 -25.52 -22.76 3.34
CA GLY A 54 -26.98 -22.85 3.47
C GLY A 54 -27.47 -24.22 3.97
N ALA A 55 -26.57 -25.17 4.20
CA ALA A 55 -26.92 -26.46 4.77
C ALA A 55 -27.39 -26.30 6.22
N ALA A 56 -28.48 -26.98 6.59
CA ALA A 56 -28.87 -27.11 7.98
C ALA A 56 -27.84 -27.99 8.70
N VAL A 57 -27.34 -27.53 9.85
CA VAL A 57 -26.40 -28.29 10.67
C VAL A 57 -27.07 -28.57 12.02
N GLU A 58 -27.62 -29.76 12.17
CA GLU A 58 -28.19 -30.23 13.42
C GLU A 58 -27.08 -30.76 14.34
N ASP A 59 -27.24 -30.54 15.65
CA ASP A 59 -26.28 -30.95 16.68
C ASP A 59 -24.82 -30.56 16.35
N ALA A 60 -24.66 -29.30 15.92
CA ALA A 60 -23.38 -28.75 15.49
C ALA A 60 -22.37 -28.70 16.65
N THR A 61 -21.16 -29.20 16.41
CA THR A 61 -20.00 -28.96 17.27
C THR A 61 -19.13 -27.88 16.64
N GLU A 62 -18.90 -26.79 17.37
CA GLU A 62 -17.93 -25.76 16.97
C GLU A 62 -16.50 -26.31 17.07
N LEU A 63 -15.70 -26.01 16.06
CA LEU A 63 -14.30 -26.39 15.97
C LEU A 63 -13.42 -25.14 16.08
N THR A 64 -12.43 -25.18 16.96
CA THR A 64 -11.45 -24.09 17.17
C THR A 64 -10.42 -24.01 16.02
N GLY A 65 -10.41 -24.99 15.12
CA GLY A 65 -9.55 -25.04 13.95
C GLY A 65 -9.82 -26.30 13.12
N VAL A 66 -9.33 -26.28 11.88
CA VAL A 66 -9.45 -27.40 10.93
C VAL A 66 -8.07 -28.04 10.76
N SER A 67 -8.01 -29.37 10.85
CA SER A 67 -6.78 -30.12 10.59
C SER A 67 -6.63 -30.39 9.09
N SER A 68 -5.41 -30.71 8.64
CA SER A 68 -5.17 -31.06 7.23
C SER A 68 -5.89 -32.34 6.76
N ALA A 69 -6.45 -33.13 7.68
CA ALA A 69 -7.22 -34.34 7.38
C ALA A 69 -8.72 -34.03 7.18
N ASP A 70 -9.18 -32.85 7.58
CA ASP A 70 -10.57 -32.46 7.49
C ASP A 70 -10.87 -31.89 6.10
N THR A 71 -11.97 -32.35 5.49
CA THR A 71 -12.45 -31.80 4.23
C THR A 71 -13.41 -30.66 4.53
N VAL A 72 -13.10 -29.44 4.07
CA VAL A 72 -13.99 -28.29 4.17
C VAL A 72 -14.97 -28.30 2.99
N CYS A 73 -16.21 -27.88 3.22
CA CYS A 73 -17.24 -27.80 2.20
C CYS A 73 -16.83 -26.78 1.10
N PRO A 74 -16.72 -27.19 -0.17
CA PRO A 74 -16.30 -26.30 -1.26
C PRO A 74 -17.22 -25.09 -1.46
N ASP A 75 -18.53 -25.25 -1.20
CA ASP A 75 -19.49 -24.15 -1.28
C ASP A 75 -19.28 -23.13 -0.15
N CYS A 76 -18.87 -23.60 1.05
CA CYS A 76 -18.48 -22.71 2.13
C CYS A 76 -17.19 -21.96 1.78
N GLU A 77 -16.19 -22.61 1.18
CA GLU A 77 -14.95 -21.95 0.72
C GLU A 77 -15.23 -20.88 -0.33
N THR A 78 -16.13 -21.15 -1.27
CA THR A 78 -16.54 -20.19 -2.30
C THR A 78 -17.23 -18.98 -1.69
N LYS A 79 -18.15 -19.19 -0.74
CA LYS A 79 -18.85 -18.10 -0.05
C LYS A 79 -17.98 -17.37 0.98
N LEU A 80 -16.93 -17.98 1.49
CA LEU A 80 -15.98 -17.34 2.41
C LEU A 80 -15.32 -16.12 1.74
N VAL A 81 -15.02 -16.21 0.44
CA VAL A 81 -14.49 -15.08 -0.33
C VAL A 81 -15.48 -13.91 -0.34
N LEU A 82 -16.78 -14.18 -0.52
CA LEU A 82 -17.81 -13.14 -0.50
C LEU A 82 -17.91 -12.47 0.88
N TYR A 83 -17.86 -13.26 1.94
CA TYR A 83 -17.79 -12.74 3.30
C TYR A 83 -16.56 -11.85 3.51
N HIS A 84 -15.37 -12.30 3.09
CA HIS A 84 -14.15 -11.50 3.22
C HIS A 84 -14.24 -10.18 2.46
N LEU A 85 -14.78 -10.20 1.24
CA LEU A 85 -14.98 -8.99 0.45
C LEU A 85 -15.94 -8.00 1.12
N GLN A 86 -17.06 -8.50 1.65
CA GLN A 86 -18.02 -7.67 2.36
C GLN A 86 -17.39 -7.06 3.62
N TRP A 87 -16.72 -7.88 4.43
CA TRP A 87 -16.07 -7.43 5.66
C TRP A 87 -15.02 -6.35 5.39
N TRP A 88 -14.15 -6.56 4.39
CA TRP A 88 -13.13 -5.57 4.03
C TRP A 88 -13.73 -4.27 3.49
N ARG A 89 -14.83 -4.36 2.74
CA ARG A 89 -15.57 -3.17 2.30
C ARG A 89 -16.10 -2.39 3.49
N GLU A 90 -16.70 -3.06 4.47
CA GLU A 90 -17.20 -2.42 5.69
C GLU A 90 -16.07 -1.75 6.49
N GLN A 91 -14.91 -2.42 6.63
CA GLN A 91 -13.73 -1.82 7.29
C GLN A 91 -13.22 -0.59 6.54
N ALA A 92 -13.13 -0.64 5.21
CA ALA A 92 -12.67 0.49 4.41
C ALA A 92 -13.62 1.69 4.53
N LEU A 93 -14.93 1.45 4.52
CA LEU A 93 -15.93 2.50 4.72
C LEU A 93 -15.84 3.10 6.12
N ALA A 94 -15.69 2.27 7.16
CA ALA A 94 -15.54 2.73 8.53
C ALA A 94 -14.26 3.58 8.71
N ALA A 95 -13.12 3.13 8.16
CA ALA A 95 -11.87 3.88 8.19
C ALA A 95 -11.97 5.21 7.42
N THR A 96 -12.68 5.22 6.29
CA THR A 96 -12.93 6.46 5.53
C THR A 96 -13.76 7.44 6.35
N ALA A 97 -14.83 6.98 6.98
CA ALA A 97 -15.67 7.82 7.85
C ALA A 97 -14.88 8.34 9.08
N GLU A 98 -14.00 7.53 9.66
CA GLU A 98 -13.11 7.97 10.75
C GLU A 98 -12.15 9.07 10.27
N LEU A 99 -11.53 8.90 9.10
CA LEU A 99 -10.66 9.92 8.50
C LEU A 99 -11.42 11.23 8.22
N GLU A 100 -12.63 11.16 7.69
CA GLU A 100 -13.49 12.32 7.47
C GLU A 100 -13.86 13.01 8.79
N ALA A 101 -14.21 12.24 9.83
CA ALA A 101 -14.50 12.77 11.15
C ALA A 101 -13.26 13.46 11.78
N LEU A 102 -12.07 12.88 11.60
CA LEU A 102 -10.82 13.48 12.05
C LEU A 102 -10.50 14.77 11.30
N ARG A 103 -10.66 14.79 9.96
CA ARG A 103 -10.50 16.00 9.14
C ARG A 103 -11.48 17.09 9.56
N ALA A 104 -12.74 16.75 9.82
CA ALA A 104 -13.73 17.70 10.30
C ALA A 104 -13.38 18.25 11.70
N LYS A 105 -12.87 17.40 12.59
CA LYS A 105 -12.56 17.77 13.98
C LYS A 105 -11.29 18.61 14.13
N TYR A 106 -10.25 18.29 13.36
CA TYR A 106 -8.93 18.92 13.50
C TYR A 106 -8.63 19.93 12.39
N GLY A 107 -9.56 20.11 11.44
CA GLY A 107 -9.29 20.80 10.19
C GLY A 107 -8.43 19.95 9.27
N GLU A 108 -8.51 20.22 7.97
CA GLU A 108 -7.50 19.72 7.03
C GLU A 108 -6.15 20.29 7.47
N PRO A 109 -5.08 19.48 7.63
CA PRO A 109 -3.75 20.05 7.86
C PRO A 109 -3.53 21.04 6.73
N ALA A 110 -3.34 22.32 7.08
CA ALA A 110 -3.15 23.37 6.10
C ALA A 110 -2.15 22.85 5.07
N ALA A 111 -2.58 22.78 3.81
CA ALA A 111 -1.69 22.51 2.70
C ALA A 111 -0.44 23.37 2.97
N PRO A 112 0.78 22.78 2.95
CA PRO A 112 1.99 23.57 3.16
C PRO A 112 1.85 24.78 2.27
N ALA A 113 1.76 25.96 2.89
CA ALA A 113 1.37 27.20 2.24
C ALA A 113 2.12 27.21 0.91
N GLN A 114 1.38 27.18 -0.20
CA GLN A 114 1.97 27.31 -1.52
C GLN A 114 2.81 28.57 -1.43
N VAL A 115 4.13 28.36 -1.32
CA VAL A 115 5.09 29.44 -1.39
C VAL A 115 4.86 29.93 -2.81
N GLU A 116 4.18 31.08 -2.90
CA GLU A 116 3.97 31.79 -4.14
C GLU A 116 5.29 31.68 -4.90
N PRO A 117 5.31 31.06 -6.11
CA PRO A 117 6.56 30.80 -6.78
C PRO A 117 7.19 32.16 -7.02
N GLN A 118 8.20 32.48 -6.20
CA GLN A 118 9.08 33.59 -6.49
C GLN A 118 9.56 33.30 -7.90
N SER A 119 9.20 34.19 -8.81
CA SER A 119 9.55 34.12 -10.22
C SER A 119 11.07 34.06 -10.32
N VAL A 120 11.60 32.84 -10.27
CA VAL A 120 12.98 32.55 -10.63
C VAL A 120 13.04 32.85 -12.12
N PRO A 121 13.95 33.72 -12.59
CA PRO A 121 14.04 34.00 -14.01
C PRO A 121 14.24 32.67 -14.74
N VAL A 122 13.32 32.37 -15.64
CA VAL A 122 13.42 31.25 -16.58
C VAL A 122 14.68 31.49 -17.40
N LEU A 123 15.79 30.92 -16.93
CA LEU A 123 16.91 30.60 -17.78
C LEU A 123 16.47 29.39 -18.58
N GLU A 124 15.94 29.64 -19.78
CA GLU A 124 15.83 28.61 -20.80
C GLU A 124 17.20 27.96 -20.95
N PRO A 125 17.39 26.66 -20.60
CA PRO A 125 18.61 25.99 -20.94
C PRO A 125 18.54 25.76 -22.44
N ALA A 126 19.44 26.43 -23.16
CA ALA A 126 19.73 26.12 -24.54
C ALA A 126 19.79 24.60 -24.74
N GLU A 127 19.30 24.13 -25.88
CA GLU A 127 19.37 22.74 -26.35
C GLU A 127 20.81 22.27 -26.55
N SER A 128 21.61 22.24 -25.49
CA SER A 128 22.89 21.54 -25.46
C SER A 128 22.63 20.07 -25.17
N GLU A 129 23.19 19.20 -26.01
CA GLU A 129 23.28 17.78 -25.70
C GLU A 129 23.84 17.61 -24.28
N PRO A 130 23.21 16.78 -23.44
CA PRO A 130 23.59 16.64 -22.04
C PRO A 130 24.95 15.95 -22.01
N THR A 131 25.95 16.67 -21.54
CA THR A 131 27.34 16.24 -21.60
C THR A 131 27.69 15.29 -20.46
N THR A 132 26.86 15.24 -19.41
CA THR A 132 27.07 14.39 -18.23
C THR A 132 25.91 13.41 -17.97
N PRO A 133 26.16 12.24 -17.35
CA PRO A 133 25.12 11.34 -16.85
C PRO A 133 24.10 12.03 -15.94
N LEU A 134 24.52 12.93 -15.05
CA LEU A 134 23.60 13.65 -14.17
C LEU A 134 22.68 14.62 -14.92
N GLU A 135 23.17 15.32 -15.95
CA GLU A 135 22.32 16.16 -16.81
C GLU A 135 21.27 15.34 -17.56
N ARG A 136 21.65 14.14 -18.04
CA ARG A 136 20.70 13.19 -18.65
C ARG A 136 19.65 12.73 -17.64
N ALA A 137 20.05 12.41 -16.41
CA ALA A 137 19.14 12.02 -15.33
C ALA A 137 18.15 13.16 -15.00
N ARG A 138 18.65 14.39 -14.92
CA ARG A 138 17.83 15.59 -14.68
C ARG A 138 16.80 15.81 -15.78
N ARG A 139 17.16 15.60 -17.05
CA ARG A 139 16.23 15.71 -18.17
C ARG A 139 15.09 14.69 -18.08
N GLU A 140 15.43 13.42 -17.86
CA GLU A 140 14.45 12.34 -17.66
C GLU A 140 13.54 12.63 -16.46
N LEU A 141 14.08 13.26 -15.40
CA LEU A 141 13.30 13.66 -14.25
C LEU A 141 12.32 14.79 -14.56
N ILE A 142 12.74 15.81 -15.31
CA ILE A 142 11.87 16.91 -15.76
C ILE A 142 10.75 16.38 -16.64
N ASP A 143 11.06 15.46 -17.56
CA ASP A 143 10.06 14.84 -18.44
C ASP A 143 9.08 13.96 -17.66
N LEU A 144 9.53 13.33 -16.57
CA LEU A 144 8.63 12.65 -15.62
C LEU A 144 7.75 13.65 -14.88
N CYS A 145 8.33 14.72 -14.34
CA CYS A 145 7.61 15.73 -13.55
C CYS A 145 6.50 16.40 -14.36
N ARG A 146 6.73 16.67 -15.66
CA ARG A 146 5.71 17.23 -16.57
C ARG A 146 4.45 16.38 -16.74
N GLN A 147 4.49 15.10 -16.36
CA GLN A 147 3.33 14.21 -16.44
C GLN A 147 2.40 14.34 -15.22
N PHE A 148 2.78 15.13 -14.21
CA PHE A 148 2.04 15.27 -12.96
C PHE A 148 1.92 16.75 -12.56
N ASP A 149 0.72 17.17 -12.19
CA ASP A 149 0.46 18.56 -11.81
C ASP A 149 0.77 18.86 -10.34
N ASP A 150 0.49 17.89 -9.44
CA ASP A 150 0.58 18.12 -7.97
C ASP A 150 1.70 17.31 -7.29
N ALA A 151 1.82 16.02 -7.59
CA ALA A 151 2.70 15.10 -6.91
C ALA A 151 3.23 14.01 -7.84
N VAL A 152 4.52 13.68 -7.74
CA VAL A 152 5.09 12.54 -8.45
C VAL A 152 4.98 11.29 -7.57
N PRO A 153 4.30 10.21 -8.02
CA PRO A 153 4.24 8.97 -7.26
C PRO A 153 5.64 8.35 -7.10
N TYR A 154 6.03 7.98 -5.87
CA TYR A 154 7.34 7.42 -5.57
C TYR A 154 7.69 6.21 -6.45
N ILE A 155 6.70 5.37 -6.75
CA ILE A 155 6.91 4.18 -7.60
C ILE A 155 7.30 4.56 -9.04
N ARG A 156 6.72 5.65 -9.58
CA ARG A 156 7.05 6.15 -10.92
C ARG A 156 8.45 6.73 -10.92
N LEU A 157 8.75 7.60 -9.96
CA LEU A 157 10.10 8.16 -9.78
C LEU A 157 11.17 7.06 -9.70
N LYS A 158 10.94 6.07 -8.83
CA LYS A 158 11.85 4.94 -8.64
C LYS A 158 12.04 4.13 -9.92
N ASN A 159 10.96 3.76 -10.61
CA ASN A 159 11.04 2.94 -11.81
C ASN A 159 11.75 3.68 -12.95
N THR A 160 11.43 4.97 -13.16
CA THR A 160 12.09 5.79 -14.18
C THR A 160 13.59 5.93 -13.91
N MET A 161 13.98 6.25 -12.67
CA MET A 161 15.40 6.39 -12.32
C MET A 161 16.15 5.06 -12.33
N GLN A 162 15.48 3.94 -12.00
CA GLN A 162 16.07 2.61 -12.15
C GLN A 162 16.29 2.26 -13.63
N ALA A 163 15.30 2.49 -14.49
CA ALA A 163 15.41 2.25 -15.93
C ALA A 163 16.49 3.13 -16.58
N PHE A 164 16.64 4.37 -16.10
CA PHE A 164 17.76 5.23 -16.46
C PHE A 164 19.10 4.60 -16.07
N SER A 165 19.26 4.21 -14.80
CA SER A 165 20.50 3.57 -14.31
C SER A 165 20.83 2.27 -15.05
N ASP A 166 19.83 1.48 -15.43
CA ASP A 166 20.02 0.21 -16.13
C ASP A 166 20.55 0.41 -17.55
N ARG A 167 20.19 1.53 -18.20
CA ARG A 167 20.68 1.92 -19.55
C ARG A 167 22.12 2.44 -19.55
N LEU A 168 22.67 2.84 -18.41
CA LEU A 168 24.04 3.33 -18.29
C LEU A 168 25.04 2.17 -18.29
N GLU A 169 26.19 2.37 -18.94
CA GLU A 169 27.34 1.47 -18.85
C GLU A 169 28.00 1.53 -17.46
N SER A 170 28.84 0.55 -17.13
CA SER A 170 29.48 0.48 -15.81
C SER A 170 30.28 1.73 -15.45
N ASP A 171 31.01 2.29 -16.41
CA ASP A 171 31.83 3.48 -16.22
C ASP A 171 30.94 4.74 -16.05
N GLU A 172 29.84 4.82 -16.79
CA GLU A 172 28.87 5.92 -16.67
C GLU A 172 28.12 5.89 -15.33
N ARG A 173 27.83 4.69 -14.78
CA ARG A 173 27.25 4.57 -13.43
C ARG A 173 28.24 5.03 -12.36
N ALA A 174 29.53 4.74 -12.53
CA ALA A 174 30.56 5.21 -11.61
C ALA A 174 30.72 6.74 -11.66
N LEU A 175 30.70 7.32 -12.86
CA LEU A 175 30.70 8.77 -13.06
C LEU A 175 29.46 9.42 -12.47
N LEU A 176 28.26 8.86 -12.70
CA LEU A 176 27.02 9.35 -12.10
C LEU A 176 27.08 9.34 -10.57
N ALA A 177 27.61 8.27 -9.97
CA ALA A 177 27.79 8.21 -8.51
C ALA A 177 28.78 9.27 -8.00
N GLN A 178 29.83 9.56 -8.77
CA GLN A 178 30.77 10.63 -8.45
C GLN A 178 30.13 12.03 -8.58
N GLU A 179 29.31 12.24 -9.60
CA GLU A 179 28.59 13.51 -9.85
C GLU A 179 27.51 13.79 -8.80
N ILE A 180 26.79 12.76 -8.34
CA ILE A 180 25.85 12.87 -7.20
C ILE A 180 26.62 13.19 -5.90
N GLY A 181 27.86 12.72 -5.78
CA GLY A 181 28.72 13.02 -4.65
C GLY A 181 28.14 12.53 -3.31
N ASN A 182 28.19 13.39 -2.30
CA ASN A 182 27.74 13.06 -0.94
C ASN A 182 26.21 13.03 -0.78
N ASP A 183 25.45 13.38 -1.81
CA ASP A 183 23.98 13.42 -1.74
C ASP A 183 23.35 12.02 -1.73
N GLY A 184 24.16 10.98 -1.93
CA GLY A 184 23.81 9.60 -1.68
C GLY A 184 23.44 8.84 -2.95
N THR A 185 22.31 8.14 -2.93
CA THR A 185 21.87 7.31 -4.05
C THR A 185 21.12 8.14 -5.09
N LEU A 186 21.09 7.68 -6.35
CA LEU A 186 20.31 8.31 -7.44
C LEU A 186 18.84 8.54 -7.05
N ILE A 187 18.23 7.61 -6.30
CA ILE A 187 16.85 7.76 -5.84
C ILE A 187 16.68 8.88 -4.80
N ARG A 188 17.67 9.08 -3.94
CA ARG A 188 17.66 10.16 -2.95
C ARG A 188 17.87 11.51 -3.63
N TRP A 189 18.86 11.59 -4.52
CA TRP A 189 19.11 12.78 -5.33
C TRP A 189 17.87 13.19 -6.11
N SER A 190 17.26 12.26 -6.83
CA SER A 190 16.05 12.55 -7.63
C SER A 190 14.85 12.94 -6.78
N THR A 191 14.70 12.41 -5.56
CA THR A 191 13.64 12.85 -4.64
C THR A 191 13.82 14.31 -4.24
N MET A 192 15.04 14.73 -3.90
CA MET A 192 15.34 16.13 -3.59
C MET A 192 15.16 17.04 -4.81
N GLU A 193 15.55 16.57 -5.99
CA GLU A 193 15.44 17.35 -7.21
C GLU A 193 13.96 17.58 -7.62
N VAL A 194 13.05 16.63 -7.35
CA VAL A 194 11.61 16.83 -7.52
C VAL A 194 11.10 17.96 -6.62
N GLU A 195 11.56 18.02 -5.37
CA GLU A 195 11.23 19.11 -4.43
C GLU A 195 11.77 20.47 -4.91
N VAL A 196 12.97 20.50 -5.50
CA VAL A 196 13.55 21.71 -6.12
C VAL A 196 12.71 22.19 -7.30
N LEU A 197 12.10 21.27 -8.06
CA LEU A 197 11.17 21.59 -9.15
C LEU A 197 9.78 22.04 -8.67
N GLY A 198 9.55 22.10 -7.35
CA GLY A 198 8.31 22.58 -6.74
C GLY A 198 7.20 21.53 -6.63
N LEU A 199 7.51 20.27 -6.99
CA LEU A 199 6.61 19.13 -6.80
C LEU A 199 7.00 18.36 -5.55
N HIS A 200 6.09 17.58 -4.99
CA HIS A 200 6.42 16.68 -3.88
C HIS A 200 6.34 15.21 -4.31
N VAL A 201 7.13 14.36 -3.66
CA VAL A 201 7.08 12.90 -3.90
C VAL A 201 6.06 12.27 -2.96
N SER A 202 5.03 11.66 -3.54
CA SER A 202 3.99 10.98 -2.76
C SER A 202 4.31 9.50 -2.59
N ASN A 203 4.26 9.03 -1.34
CA ASN A 203 4.23 7.59 -1.02
C ASN A 203 2.84 6.99 -1.29
N SER A 204 1.83 7.82 -1.51
CA SER A 204 0.53 7.35 -2.00
C SER A 204 0.65 7.11 -3.50
N PRO A 205 0.34 5.90 -4.00
CA PRO A 205 0.26 5.66 -5.44
C PRO A 205 -0.92 6.40 -6.10
N VAL A 206 -1.77 7.08 -5.32
CA VAL A 206 -3.08 7.59 -5.75
C VAL A 206 -3.34 8.95 -5.11
N GLN A 207 -3.26 10.01 -5.91
CA GLN A 207 -4.00 11.26 -5.73
C GLN A 207 -4.34 11.77 -7.13
N GLY A 208 -5.50 11.34 -7.64
CA GLY A 208 -5.99 11.68 -8.98
C GLY A 208 -7.28 10.91 -9.30
N ASP A 209 -8.13 11.45 -10.17
CA ASP A 209 -9.42 10.88 -10.53
C ASP A 209 -9.28 9.40 -10.95
N SER A 210 -10.17 8.58 -10.41
CA SER A 210 -10.06 7.12 -10.42
C SER A 210 -10.05 6.48 -11.82
N GLU A 211 -10.44 7.20 -12.86
CA GLU A 211 -10.56 6.67 -14.22
C GLU A 211 -9.23 6.74 -15.00
N ALA A 212 -8.49 7.85 -14.92
CA ALA A 212 -7.12 7.95 -15.43
C ALA A 212 -6.15 7.01 -14.69
N THR A 213 -6.52 6.65 -13.46
CA THR A 213 -5.76 5.78 -12.55
C THR A 213 -5.73 4.32 -13.01
N TRP A 214 -6.82 3.82 -13.63
CA TRP A 214 -6.86 2.46 -14.18
C TRP A 214 -6.03 2.33 -15.46
N ASP A 215 -6.09 3.33 -16.34
CA ASP A 215 -5.31 3.34 -17.58
C ASP A 215 -3.81 3.44 -17.28
N ALA A 216 -3.38 4.26 -16.31
CA ALA A 216 -1.97 4.33 -15.91
C ALA A 216 -1.44 2.98 -15.37
N TRP A 217 -2.28 2.18 -14.73
CA TRP A 217 -1.93 0.85 -14.21
C TRP A 217 -1.89 -0.23 -15.30
N VAL A 218 -2.82 -0.18 -16.26
CA VAL A 218 -2.92 -1.14 -17.36
C VAL A 218 -1.85 -0.91 -18.43
N GLN A 219 -1.43 0.35 -18.62
CA GLN A 219 -0.44 0.73 -19.63
C GLN A 219 1.02 0.51 -19.21
N ASP A 220 1.31 -0.09 -18.04
CA ASP A 220 2.70 -0.39 -17.62
C ASP A 220 3.29 -1.52 -18.49
N PRO A 221 4.15 -1.21 -19.49
CA PRO A 221 4.74 -2.21 -20.37
C PRO A 221 6.05 -2.64 -19.73
N TYR A 222 6.01 -3.28 -18.56
CA TYR A 222 7.18 -3.96 -18.02
C TYR A 222 6.87 -5.42 -17.67
N PRO A 223 7.12 -6.37 -18.60
CA PRO A 223 7.19 -7.75 -18.21
C PRO A 223 8.34 -7.91 -17.22
N ALA A 224 8.04 -8.32 -15.99
CA ALA A 224 9.04 -8.65 -14.99
C ALA A 224 10.06 -9.64 -15.59
N ALA A 225 11.31 -9.19 -15.77
CA ALA A 225 12.39 -10.05 -16.21
C ALA A 225 12.52 -11.21 -15.21
N ARG A 226 12.08 -12.40 -15.63
CA ARG A 226 12.16 -13.62 -14.81
C ARG A 226 13.63 -13.92 -14.55
N LYS A 227 14.12 -13.59 -13.35
CA LYS A 227 15.44 -14.02 -12.88
C LYS A 227 15.47 -15.55 -12.84
N SER A 228 16.16 -16.17 -13.80
CA SER A 228 16.43 -17.61 -13.75
C SER A 228 17.34 -17.88 -12.55
N LYS A 229 16.77 -18.57 -11.56
CA LYS A 229 17.45 -18.96 -10.33
C LYS A 229 18.53 -20.00 -10.68
N ARG A 230 19.75 -19.55 -11.00
CA ARG A 230 20.92 -20.45 -11.07
C ARG A 230 21.17 -21.02 -9.68
N ARG A 231 20.72 -22.26 -9.44
CA ARG A 231 21.17 -23.06 -8.30
C ARG A 231 22.63 -23.44 -8.55
N PHE A 232 23.55 -22.86 -7.78
CA PHE A 232 24.89 -23.43 -7.65
C PHE A 232 24.76 -24.75 -6.89
N GLY A 233 24.89 -25.86 -7.61
CA GLY A 233 25.02 -27.20 -7.06
C GLY A 233 26.36 -27.33 -6.34
N ARG A 234 26.29 -27.87 -5.12
CA ARG A 234 27.40 -28.19 -4.22
C ARG A 234 28.19 -29.37 -4.81
N SER A 235 29.49 -29.19 -5.07
CA SER A 235 30.38 -30.27 -5.49
C SER A 235 30.54 -31.29 -4.34
N ARG A 236 30.47 -32.59 -4.69
CA ARG A 236 30.89 -33.70 -3.82
C ARG A 236 32.40 -33.83 -3.83
#